data_AF-A0A954TH83-F1
#
_entry.id   AF-A0A954TH83-F1
#
_cell.length_a   1.000
_cell.length_b   1.000
_cell.length_c   1.000
_cell.angle_alpha   90.00
_cell.angle_beta   90.00
_cell.angle_gamma   90.00
#
_symmetry.space_group_name_H-M   'P 1'
#
loop_
_entity.id
_entity.type
_entity.pdbx_description
1 polymer ?
#
loop_
_entity_poly.entity_id
_entity_poly.type
_entity_poly.pdbx_seq_one_letter_code
_entity_poly.pdbx_strand_id
1 'polypeptide(L)'
;MLACPRSIPRLALLLCLACTVPAADRAAAQRDDSSTATSAADGLIASIRQETLRRNRDGQGTTWFHPRACMIPGTAGQPRALMTMQEIAGSDYFGPVQWSQSDDFGKTWSSPEPIPAFGRDPVPAHPGLQAAVCDVTPEYHPPTDTVLALGHVVFYRGPRFATSE
;
A
#
# COMPACT_ATOMS: atom_id res chain seq x y z
N MET A 1 9.04 -4.49 59.28
CA MET A 1 8.01 -3.47 59.60
C MET A 1 7.65 -2.79 58.29
N LEU A 2 6.50 -3.19 57.72
CA LEU A 2 5.30 -2.37 57.50
C LEU A 2 5.48 -1.28 56.42
N ALA A 3 4.64 -1.14 55.38
CA ALA A 3 3.53 -1.92 54.86
C ALA A 3 3.18 -1.32 53.47
N CYS A 4 2.76 -2.17 52.55
CA CYS A 4 2.02 -1.82 51.33
C CYS A 4 0.54 -1.50 51.69
N PRO A 5 -0.10 -0.58 50.96
CA PRO A 5 -1.45 -0.81 50.47
C PRO A 5 -1.49 -0.63 48.94
N ARG A 6 -1.91 -1.66 48.18
CA ARG A 6 -3.29 -1.87 47.65
C ARG A 6 -3.76 -0.73 46.72
N SER A 7 -4.36 -0.89 45.55
CA SER A 7 -4.67 -1.99 44.62
C SER A 7 -5.73 -1.48 43.62
N ILE A 8 -5.55 -1.72 42.31
CA ILE A 8 -6.58 -2.17 41.30
C ILE A 8 -7.61 -1.12 40.78
N PRO A 9 -8.22 -1.24 39.55
CA PRO A 9 -8.13 -2.23 38.43
C PRO A 9 -7.70 -1.64 37.07
N ARG A 10 -7.14 -2.38 36.08
CA ARG A 10 -7.71 -3.36 35.11
C ARG A 10 -8.83 -2.83 34.16
N LEU A 11 -8.71 -3.24 32.88
CA LEU A 11 -9.71 -3.28 31.79
C LEU A 11 -9.82 -1.99 30.95
N ALA A 12 -9.56 -2.01 29.64
CA ALA A 12 -10.48 -2.57 28.66
C ALA A 12 -9.81 -3.39 27.54
N LEU A 13 -10.15 -4.68 27.56
CA LEU A 13 -10.20 -5.60 26.44
C LEU A 13 -11.37 -5.17 25.53
N LEU A 14 -11.13 -4.85 24.26
CA LEU A 14 -12.23 -4.67 23.30
C LEU A 14 -12.55 -6.03 22.67
N LEU A 15 -13.69 -6.58 23.08
CA LEU A 15 -14.30 -7.81 22.58
C LEU A 15 -14.66 -7.68 21.08
N CYS A 16 -14.28 -8.70 20.30
CA CYS A 16 -14.99 -9.05 19.08
C CYS A 16 -16.43 -9.41 19.42
N LEU A 17 -17.40 -8.59 18.98
CA LEU A 17 -18.80 -9.00 18.96
C LEU A 17 -19.03 -9.83 17.69
N ALA A 18 -19.11 -11.15 17.85
CA ALA A 18 -19.65 -12.03 16.84
C ALA A 18 -21.17 -11.80 16.77
N CYS A 19 -21.65 -11.20 15.68
CA CYS A 19 -23.07 -11.23 15.35
C CYS A 19 -23.41 -12.64 14.87
N THR A 20 -24.06 -13.42 15.72
CA THR A 20 -24.73 -14.68 15.35
C THR A 20 -25.93 -14.36 14.45
N VAL A 21 -25.82 -14.68 13.17
CA VAL A 21 -26.96 -14.72 12.25
C VAL A 21 -27.72 -16.03 12.50
N PRO A 22 -29.06 -16.01 12.70
CA PRO A 22 -29.83 -17.23 12.87
C PRO A 22 -29.84 -18.06 11.57
N ALA A 23 -29.67 -19.36 11.72
CA ALA A 23 -29.78 -20.33 10.64
C ALA A 23 -31.23 -20.32 10.09
N ALA A 24 -31.41 -19.78 8.90
CA ALA A 24 -32.65 -19.92 8.15
C ALA A 24 -32.69 -21.29 7.46
N ASP A 25 -33.85 -21.93 7.56
CA ASP A 25 -34.19 -23.25 7.03
C ASP A 25 -33.68 -23.50 5.60
N ARG A 26 -32.95 -24.60 5.43
CA ARG A 26 -32.62 -25.16 4.10
C ARG A 26 -33.85 -25.88 3.55
N ALA A 27 -34.73 -25.15 2.87
CA ALA A 27 -35.66 -25.75 1.93
C ALA A 27 -34.90 -26.15 0.65
N ALA A 28 -34.97 -27.43 0.29
CA ALA A 28 -34.38 -27.97 -0.93
C ALA A 28 -35.10 -27.40 -2.16
N ALA A 29 -34.46 -26.45 -2.85
CA ALA A 29 -34.87 -26.05 -4.19
C ALA A 29 -34.20 -26.98 -5.21
N GLN A 30 -35.03 -27.74 -5.93
CA GLN A 30 -34.67 -28.53 -7.10
C GLN A 30 -33.89 -27.66 -8.10
N ARG A 31 -32.70 -28.12 -8.50
CA ARG A 31 -31.95 -27.52 -9.61
C ARG A 31 -32.61 -27.95 -10.91
N ASP A 32 -33.30 -27.01 -11.54
CA ASP A 32 -33.70 -27.14 -12.93
C ASP A 32 -32.46 -26.83 -13.79
N ASP A 33 -31.82 -27.89 -14.28
CA ASP A 33 -30.59 -27.85 -15.07
C ASP A 33 -30.91 -27.55 -16.54
N SER A 34 -31.39 -26.33 -16.79
CA SER A 34 -31.57 -25.82 -18.14
C SER A 34 -31.38 -24.32 -18.19
N SER A 35 -30.17 -23.86 -17.82
CA SER A 35 -29.65 -22.60 -18.35
C SER A 35 -28.58 -22.95 -19.38
N THR A 36 -28.92 -22.82 -20.66
CA THR A 36 -27.96 -22.70 -21.74
C THR A 36 -27.01 -21.55 -21.41
N ALA A 37 -25.86 -21.88 -20.82
CA ALA A 37 -24.78 -20.94 -20.61
C ALA A 37 -24.25 -20.56 -21.99
N THR A 38 -24.76 -19.46 -22.55
CA THR A 38 -24.12 -18.77 -23.65
C THR A 38 -22.73 -18.37 -23.17
N SER A 39 -21.73 -19.12 -23.64
CA SER A 39 -20.31 -18.84 -23.44
C SER A 39 -19.98 -17.46 -24.00
N ALA A 40 -20.08 -16.42 -23.18
CA ALA A 40 -19.41 -15.16 -23.41
C ALA A 40 -17.91 -15.36 -23.17
N ALA A 41 -17.26 -15.99 -24.15
CA ALA A 41 -15.80 -15.99 -24.26
C ALA A 41 -15.32 -14.74 -25.02
N ASP A 42 -16.01 -13.61 -24.83
CA ASP A 42 -15.41 -12.31 -25.09
C ASP A 42 -14.46 -12.06 -23.91
N GLY A 43 -13.16 -12.18 -24.17
CA GLY A 43 -12.15 -12.00 -23.12
C GLY A 43 -12.37 -10.67 -22.38
N LEU A 44 -12.32 -10.70 -21.05
CA LEU A 44 -12.50 -9.53 -20.18
C LEU A 44 -11.50 -8.38 -20.46
N ILE A 45 -10.47 -8.65 -21.26
CA ILE A 45 -9.40 -7.71 -21.62
C ILE A 45 -9.46 -7.47 -23.13
N ALA A 46 -9.85 -6.26 -23.53
CA ALA A 46 -9.93 -5.88 -24.94
C ALA A 46 -8.55 -5.71 -25.59
N SER A 47 -7.57 -5.17 -24.86
CA SER A 47 -6.18 -5.02 -25.31
C SER A 47 -5.23 -4.76 -24.14
N ILE A 48 -3.94 -5.03 -24.36
CA ILE A 48 -2.85 -4.67 -23.45
C ILE A 48 -1.88 -3.81 -24.26
N ARG A 49 -1.44 -2.68 -23.69
CA ARG A 49 -0.42 -1.81 -24.28
C ARG A 49 0.65 -1.48 -23.24
N GLN A 50 1.88 -1.28 -23.70
CA GLN A 50 2.97 -0.82 -22.87
C GLN A 50 3.18 0.68 -23.10
N GLU A 51 3.21 1.43 -22.00
CA GLU A 51 3.49 2.87 -22.01
C GLU A 51 4.73 3.15 -21.18
N THR A 52 5.57 4.09 -21.62
CA THR A 52 6.70 4.56 -20.83
C THR A 52 6.30 5.83 -20.09
N LEU A 53 6.11 5.74 -18.77
CA LEU A 53 5.70 6.90 -17.97
C LEU A 53 6.81 7.96 -17.88
N ARG A 54 8.06 7.52 -17.69
CA ARG A 54 9.22 8.40 -17.48
C ARG A 54 10.46 7.79 -18.14
N ARG A 55 11.25 8.61 -18.84
CA ARG A 55 12.56 8.23 -19.42
C ARG A 55 13.66 8.95 -18.64
N ASN A 56 14.14 8.31 -17.59
CA ASN A 56 14.99 8.93 -16.57
C ASN A 56 16.16 8.03 -16.15
N ARG A 57 16.61 7.19 -17.09
CA ARG A 57 17.79 6.31 -16.93
C ARG A 57 18.99 6.80 -17.74
N ASP A 58 18.91 8.03 -18.27
CA ASP A 58 19.96 8.69 -19.05
C ASP A 58 20.91 9.52 -18.18
N GLY A 59 20.69 9.57 -16.86
CA GLY A 59 21.48 10.35 -15.92
C GLY A 59 21.15 11.84 -15.90
N GLN A 60 20.15 12.30 -16.66
CA GLN A 60 19.77 13.72 -16.75
C GLN A 60 18.67 14.12 -15.76
N GLY A 61 18.18 13.18 -14.96
CA GLY A 61 17.17 13.44 -13.94
C GLY A 61 17.04 12.29 -12.94
N THR A 62 16.13 12.45 -11.99
CA THR A 62 15.84 11.46 -10.95
C THR A 62 15.44 10.13 -11.58
N THR A 63 16.20 9.06 -11.34
CA THR A 63 15.78 7.69 -11.68
C THR A 63 14.78 7.19 -10.64
N TRP A 64 13.66 6.66 -11.12
CA TRP A 64 12.55 6.21 -10.30
C TRP A 64 12.49 4.69 -10.26
N PHE A 65 12.17 4.13 -9.10
CA PHE A 65 12.13 2.70 -8.84
C PHE A 65 10.92 2.32 -7.98
N HIS A 66 10.64 1.02 -7.90
CA HIS A 66 9.47 0.44 -7.22
C HIS A 66 8.14 1.15 -7.51
N PRO A 67 7.76 1.44 -8.77
CA PRO A 67 6.43 1.96 -9.04
C PRO A 67 5.38 0.89 -8.71
N ARG A 68 4.56 1.15 -7.69
CA ARG A 68 3.42 0.31 -7.30
C ARG A 68 2.18 1.17 -7.30
N ALA A 69 1.08 0.70 -7.90
CA ALA A 69 -0.13 1.48 -8.01
C ALA A 69 -1.38 0.70 -7.61
N CYS A 70 -2.37 1.42 -7.10
CA CYS A 70 -3.71 0.91 -6.85
C CYS A 70 -4.76 1.91 -7.36
N MET A 71 -6.00 1.45 -7.53
CA MET A 71 -7.13 2.31 -7.81
C MET A 71 -7.79 2.75 -6.51
N ILE A 72 -8.09 4.04 -6.39
CA ILE A 72 -8.84 4.63 -5.28
C ILE A 72 -10.11 5.30 -5.82
N PRO A 73 -11.17 5.46 -5.01
CA PRO A 73 -12.29 6.30 -5.39
C PRO A 73 -11.80 7.74 -5.64
N GLY A 74 -12.24 8.34 -6.74
CA GLY A 74 -12.05 9.76 -7.00
C GLY A 74 -13.38 10.52 -6.91
N THR A 75 -13.34 11.79 -7.28
CA THR A 75 -14.50 12.69 -7.21
C THR A 75 -15.63 12.19 -8.11
N ALA A 76 -16.87 12.28 -7.62
CA ALA A 76 -18.07 11.90 -8.36
C ALA A 76 -18.07 10.44 -8.89
N GLY A 77 -17.35 9.54 -8.23
CA GLY A 77 -17.32 8.12 -8.56
C GLY A 77 -16.39 7.75 -9.71
N GLN A 78 -15.61 8.69 -10.26
CA GLN A 78 -14.55 8.33 -11.20
C GLN A 78 -13.33 7.84 -10.44
N PRO A 79 -12.83 6.62 -10.69
CA PRO A 79 -11.69 6.10 -9.97
C PRO A 79 -10.39 6.79 -10.42
N ARG A 80 -9.48 7.02 -9.47
CA ARG A 80 -8.15 7.59 -9.69
C ARG A 80 -7.11 6.51 -9.43
N ALA A 81 -6.00 6.52 -10.16
CA ALA A 81 -4.85 5.69 -9.80
C ALA A 81 -3.91 6.46 -8.87
N LEU A 82 -3.48 5.81 -7.79
CA LEU A 82 -2.43 6.28 -6.88
C LEU A 82 -1.22 5.39 -7.06
N MET A 83 -0.03 5.98 -7.25
CA MET A 83 1.24 5.28 -7.35
C MET A 83 2.19 5.73 -6.24
N THR A 84 2.84 4.78 -5.60
CA THR A 84 4.05 4.99 -4.79
C THR A 84 5.29 4.66 -5.61
N MET A 85 6.38 5.38 -5.38
CA MET A 85 7.65 5.21 -6.08
C MET A 85 8.78 5.85 -5.27
N GLN A 86 10.02 5.42 -5.51
CA GLN A 86 11.20 5.94 -4.81
C GLN A 86 12.29 6.32 -5.81
N GLU A 87 13.03 7.38 -5.50
CA GLU A 87 14.29 7.64 -6.19
C GLU A 87 15.27 6.50 -5.90
N ILE A 88 16.06 6.12 -6.90
CA ILE A 88 17.20 5.22 -6.73
C ILE A 88 18.51 5.94 -7.07
N ALA A 89 19.50 5.79 -6.20
CA ALA A 89 20.88 6.17 -6.47
C ALA A 89 21.83 5.01 -6.10
N GLY A 90 23.00 4.95 -6.76
CA GLY A 90 24.00 3.91 -6.50
C GLY A 90 23.45 2.48 -6.59
N SER A 91 24.03 1.56 -5.81
CA SER A 91 23.45 0.23 -5.56
C SER A 91 22.61 0.32 -4.29
N ASP A 92 21.30 0.17 -4.42
CA ASP A 92 20.36 -0.04 -3.30
C ASP A 92 20.17 1.14 -2.33
N TYR A 93 20.46 2.37 -2.76
CA TYR A 93 20.05 3.56 -2.03
C TYR A 93 18.71 4.08 -2.57
N PHE A 94 17.65 3.91 -1.78
CA PHE A 94 16.32 4.40 -2.10
C PHE A 94 16.01 5.68 -1.33
N GLY A 95 15.59 6.72 -2.04
CA GLY A 95 15.11 7.97 -1.46
C GLY A 95 13.80 7.79 -0.67
N PRO A 96 13.31 8.84 0.00
CA PRO A 96 12.00 8.82 0.63
C PRO A 96 10.89 8.42 -0.35
N VAL A 97 9.85 7.76 0.16
CA VAL A 97 8.69 7.36 -0.65
C VAL A 97 7.98 8.61 -1.17
N GLN A 98 7.75 8.62 -2.47
CA GLN A 98 6.99 9.65 -3.18
C GLN A 98 5.68 9.04 -3.66
N TRP A 99 4.66 9.88 -3.85
CA TRP A 99 3.41 9.52 -4.48
C TRP A 99 3.20 10.31 -5.77
N SER A 100 2.46 9.72 -6.70
CA SER A 100 2.02 10.33 -7.95
C SER A 100 0.62 9.80 -8.26
N GLN A 101 -0.20 10.57 -8.95
CA GLN A 101 -1.58 10.17 -9.25
C GLN A 101 -1.93 10.34 -10.72
N SER A 102 -2.93 9.59 -11.17
CA SER A 102 -3.52 9.69 -12.50
C SER A 102 -5.04 9.75 -12.43
N ASP A 103 -5.61 10.76 -13.07
CA ASP A 103 -7.06 10.98 -13.22
C ASP A 103 -7.62 10.38 -14.53
N ASP A 104 -6.78 9.75 -15.36
CA ASP A 104 -7.12 9.30 -16.70
C ASP A 104 -6.76 7.83 -16.95
N PHE A 105 -6.87 7.00 -15.91
CA PHE A 105 -6.57 5.57 -15.92
C PHE A 105 -5.12 5.24 -16.29
N GLY A 106 -4.18 6.04 -15.79
CA GLY A 106 -2.75 5.81 -15.91
C GLY A 106 -2.11 6.32 -17.21
N LYS A 107 -2.83 7.11 -18.03
CA LYS A 107 -2.27 7.69 -19.27
C LYS A 107 -1.32 8.84 -18.95
N THR A 108 -1.70 9.70 -18.00
CA THR A 108 -0.88 10.80 -17.50
C THR A 108 -0.77 10.74 -15.99
N TRP A 109 0.35 11.26 -15.47
CA TRP A 109 0.69 11.19 -14.04
C TRP A 109 1.19 12.54 -13.54
N SER A 110 0.81 12.90 -12.32
CA SER A 110 1.30 14.11 -11.65
C SER A 110 2.82 14.04 -11.41
N SER A 111 3.43 15.20 -11.14
CA SER A 111 4.77 15.24 -10.57
C SER A 111 4.81 14.45 -9.25
N PRO A 112 5.87 13.65 -8.99
CA PRO A 112 6.02 12.96 -7.73
C PRO A 112 6.18 13.93 -6.55
N GLU A 113 5.52 13.63 -5.43
CA GLU A 113 5.57 14.43 -4.20
C GLU A 113 5.87 13.55 -2.97
N PRO A 114 6.57 14.06 -1.95
CA PRO A 114 6.98 13.24 -0.82
C PRO A 114 5.77 12.86 0.04
N ILE A 115 5.85 11.70 0.69
CA ILE A 115 4.92 11.33 1.78
C ILE A 115 5.65 11.59 3.10
N PRO A 116 5.38 12.69 3.84
CA PRO A 116 6.17 13.06 5.02
C PRO A 116 6.21 11.99 6.11
N ALA A 117 5.13 11.23 6.25
CA ALA A 117 5.04 10.12 7.21
C ALA A 117 5.95 8.94 6.88
N PHE A 118 6.49 8.83 5.66
CA PHE A 118 7.47 7.83 5.23
C PHE A 118 8.88 8.44 5.09
N GLY A 119 9.14 9.50 5.85
CA GLY A 119 10.47 10.05 6.03
C GLY A 119 11.44 9.06 6.66
N ARG A 120 12.67 9.51 6.87
CA ARG A 120 13.70 8.72 7.55
C ARG A 120 13.74 9.09 9.03
N ASP A 121 13.88 8.07 9.87
CA ASP A 121 13.95 8.24 11.32
C ASP A 121 15.34 7.84 11.84
N PRO A 122 15.95 8.64 12.74
CA PRO A 122 17.18 8.24 13.40
C PRO A 122 16.95 7.01 14.27
N VAL A 123 17.89 6.05 14.23
CA VAL A 123 17.82 4.87 15.09
C VAL A 123 18.45 5.18 16.45
N PRO A 124 17.72 5.04 17.58
CA PRO A 124 18.27 5.29 18.92
C PRO A 124 19.52 4.46 19.19
N ALA A 125 20.51 5.04 19.87
CA ALA A 125 21.81 4.43 20.18
C ALA A 125 22.70 4.05 18.96
N HIS A 126 22.30 4.39 17.73
CA HIS A 126 23.10 4.16 16.53
C HIS A 126 23.34 5.46 15.74
N PRO A 127 24.33 6.29 16.13
CA PRO A 127 24.61 7.57 15.48
C PRO A 127 24.80 7.41 13.96
N GLY A 128 24.11 8.25 13.18
CA GLY A 128 24.17 8.26 11.72
C GLY A 128 23.40 7.14 11.01
N LEU A 129 22.79 6.20 11.75
CA LEU A 129 21.87 5.20 11.19
C LEU A 129 20.47 5.79 11.07
N GLN A 130 19.84 5.55 9.93
CA GLN A 130 18.50 6.02 9.62
C GLN A 130 17.62 4.84 9.20
N ALA A 131 16.52 4.61 9.88
CA ALA A 131 15.45 3.73 9.43
C ALA A 131 14.65 4.45 8.33
N ALA A 132 14.33 3.73 7.26
CA ALA A 132 13.52 4.22 6.16
C ALA A 132 12.56 3.13 5.69
N VAL A 133 11.51 3.52 4.98
CA VAL A 133 10.57 2.59 4.35
C VAL A 133 10.97 2.34 2.89
N CYS A 134 10.88 1.10 2.42
CA CYS A 134 11.18 0.69 1.05
C CYS A 134 10.14 -0.29 0.48
N ASP A 135 10.05 -0.35 -0.85
CA ASP A 135 9.16 -1.22 -1.65
C ASP A 135 7.70 -1.15 -1.18
N VAL A 136 7.19 0.09 -1.06
CA VAL A 136 5.81 0.34 -0.62
C VAL A 136 4.83 -0.03 -1.72
N THR A 137 3.93 -0.95 -1.43
CA THR A 137 2.77 -1.32 -2.24
C THR A 137 1.51 -0.73 -1.62
N PRO A 138 0.79 0.17 -2.32
CA PRO A 138 -0.47 0.72 -1.86
C PRO A 138 -1.63 -0.20 -2.26
N GLU A 139 -2.65 -0.30 -1.41
CA GLU A 139 -3.90 -1.01 -1.68
C GLU A 139 -5.06 -0.21 -1.07
N TYR A 140 -6.13 0.02 -1.84
CA TYR A 140 -7.33 0.68 -1.30
C TYR A 140 -8.11 -0.29 -0.39
N HIS A 141 -8.54 0.20 0.76
CA HIS A 141 -9.33 -0.55 1.73
C HIS A 141 -10.72 0.08 1.87
N PRO A 142 -11.73 -0.41 1.11
CA PRO A 142 -13.08 0.15 1.11
C PRO A 142 -13.75 0.28 2.48
N PRO A 143 -13.61 -0.68 3.42
CA PRO A 143 -14.31 -0.58 4.70
C PRO A 143 -13.92 0.63 5.56
N THR A 144 -12.70 1.14 5.42
CA THR A 144 -12.22 2.31 6.17
C THR A 144 -12.01 3.55 5.31
N ASP A 145 -12.24 3.44 4.00
CA ASP A 145 -11.97 4.49 3.02
C ASP A 145 -10.53 5.04 3.11
N THR A 146 -9.56 4.14 3.20
CA THR A 146 -8.13 4.48 3.30
C THR A 146 -7.30 3.68 2.32
N VAL A 147 -6.06 4.12 2.11
CA VAL A 147 -5.03 3.33 1.44
C VAL A 147 -4.13 2.69 2.48
N LEU A 148 -4.02 1.36 2.43
CA LEU A 148 -3.03 0.61 3.17
C LEU A 148 -1.72 0.63 2.38
N ALA A 149 -0.64 1.03 3.03
CA ALA A 149 0.69 1.08 2.44
C ALA A 149 1.58 0.04 3.13
N LEU A 150 1.87 -1.05 2.42
CA LEU A 150 2.72 -2.12 2.94
C LEU A 150 4.12 -2.01 2.34
N GLY A 151 5.14 -1.96 3.18
CA GLY A 151 6.54 -1.96 2.77
C GLY A 151 7.41 -2.63 3.83
N HIS A 152 8.73 -2.50 3.70
CA HIS A 152 9.68 -3.00 4.67
C HIS A 152 10.60 -1.88 5.19
N VAL A 153 11.15 -2.08 6.38
CA VAL A 153 12.14 -1.15 6.95
C VAL A 153 13.51 -1.51 6.42
N VAL A 154 14.21 -0.51 5.90
CA VAL A 154 15.62 -0.56 5.50
C VAL A 154 16.42 0.43 6.32
N PHE A 155 17.73 0.21 6.41
CA PHE A 155 18.62 1.07 7.17
C PHE A 155 19.69 1.67 6.28
N TYR A 156 19.93 2.96 6.45
CA TYR A 156 20.92 3.73 5.71
C TYR A 156 21.91 4.42 6.64
N ARG A 157 23.17 4.50 6.23
CA ARG A 157 24.17 5.42 6.79
C ARG A 157 24.66 6.34 5.68
N GLY A 158 24.27 7.62 5.74
CA GLY A 158 24.55 8.56 4.64
C GLY A 158 23.92 8.09 3.32
N PRO A 159 24.63 8.20 2.17
CA PRO A 159 24.11 7.83 0.85
C PRO A 159 24.28 6.33 0.52
N ARG A 160 24.33 5.45 1.53
CA ARG A 160 24.57 4.01 1.35
C ARG A 160 23.73 3.16 2.28
N PHE A 161 23.35 1.97 1.80
CA PHE A 161 22.76 0.92 2.61
C PHE A 161 23.68 0.58 3.80
N ALA A 162 23.09 0.42 4.98
CA ALA A 162 23.85 0.09 6.18
C ALA A 162 24.32 -1.37 6.13
N THR A 163 25.64 -1.57 6.12
CA THR A 163 26.26 -2.86 6.40
C THR A 163 26.26 -3.13 7.90
N SER A 164 26.62 -4.33 8.34
CA SER A 164 26.53 -4.79 9.74
C SER A 164 27.45 -4.08 10.76
N GLU A 165 27.90 -2.85 10.50
CA GLU A 165 28.73 -2.01 11.38
C GLU A 165 28.01 -0.72 11.81
#